data_AF-A0A951DV93-F1
#
_entry.id   AF-A0A951DV93-F1
#
_cell.length_a   1.000
_cell.length_b   1.000
_cell.length_c   1.000
_cell.angle_alpha   90.00
_cell.angle_beta   90.00
_cell.angle_gamma   90.00
#
_symmetry.space_group_name_H-M   'P 1'
#
loop_
_entity.id
_entity.type
_entity.pdbx_description
1 polymer ?
#
loop_
_entity_poly.entity_id
_entity_poly.type
_entity_poly.pdbx_seq_one_letter_code
_entity_poly.pdbx_strand_id
1 'polypeptide(L)'
;EASFLPHGSARDGSPGAHPIWLSDRAENPNGATMLVLVEGVAAEDLDAFSRCADLFDGSDPAAVEAARDRWRQAQAAGHALTYWQQSESGWEKKA
;
A
#
# COMPACT_ATOMS: atom_id res chain seq x y z
N GLU A 1 -17.84 -5.43 -14.87
CA GLU A 1 -17.34 -4.18 -14.27
C GLU A 1 -18.26 -3.76 -13.14
N ALA A 2 -17.70 -3.27 -12.04
CA ALA A 2 -18.43 -2.54 -11.02
C ALA A 2 -18.02 -1.06 -11.15
N SER A 3 -18.98 -0.17 -11.42
CA SER A 3 -18.72 1.27 -11.59
C SER A 3 -18.66 2.03 -10.25
N PHE A 4 -19.11 1.40 -9.16
CA PHE A 4 -19.04 1.94 -7.81
C PHE A 4 -18.34 0.95 -6.88
N LEU A 5 -17.31 1.43 -6.20
CA LEU A 5 -16.59 0.69 -5.16
C LEU A 5 -16.85 1.40 -3.82
N PRO A 6 -17.59 0.77 -2.89
CA PRO A 6 -17.88 1.41 -1.60
C PRO A 6 -16.59 1.64 -0.83
N HIS A 7 -16.37 2.89 -0.43
CA HIS A 7 -15.19 3.34 0.28
C HIS A 7 -15.60 4.30 1.39
N GLY A 8 -14.72 4.51 2.37
CA GLY A 8 -15.00 5.39 3.50
C GLY A 8 -13.80 5.52 4.43
N SER A 9 -13.97 6.34 5.45
CA SER A 9 -12.97 6.68 6.45
C SER A 9 -13.59 6.66 7.85
N ALA A 10 -12.79 6.94 8.88
CA ALA A 10 -13.28 7.05 10.25
C ALA A 10 -14.46 8.01 10.41
N ARG A 11 -14.61 8.99 9.50
CA ARG A 11 -15.68 9.99 9.51
C ARG A 11 -17.04 9.44 9.05
N ASP A 12 -17.05 8.35 8.28
CA ASP A 12 -18.25 7.77 7.68
C ASP A 12 -18.92 6.75 8.61
N GLY A 13 -18.21 6.28 9.64
CA GLY A 13 -18.68 5.26 10.57
C GLY A 13 -18.74 3.87 9.92
N SER A 14 -19.32 2.89 10.64
CA SER A 14 -19.58 1.52 10.16
C SER A 14 -18.48 0.90 9.27
N PRO A 15 -17.24 0.71 9.74
CA PRO A 15 -16.10 0.28 8.91
C PRO A 15 -16.37 -0.96 8.03
N GLY A 16 -17.14 -1.93 8.53
CA GLY A 16 -17.52 -3.13 7.77
C GLY A 16 -18.39 -2.89 6.53
N ALA A 17 -18.98 -1.71 6.36
CA ALA A 17 -19.69 -1.31 5.15
C ALA A 17 -18.76 -0.74 4.05
N HIS A 18 -17.49 -0.49 4.38
CA HIS A 18 -16.50 0.13 3.52
C HIS A 18 -15.36 -0.87 3.23
N PRO A 19 -15.49 -1.74 2.21
CA PRO A 19 -14.44 -2.69 1.83
C PRO A 19 -13.14 -1.99 1.40
N ILE A 20 -13.22 -0.73 0.98
CA ILE A 20 -12.05 0.15 0.80
C ILE A 20 -12.04 1.15 1.94
N TRP A 21 -11.06 1.03 2.84
CA TRP A 21 -10.87 1.97 3.94
C TRP A 21 -9.78 2.97 3.59
N LEU A 22 -10.07 4.26 3.79
CA LEU A 22 -9.16 5.38 3.57
C LEU A 22 -8.76 5.94 4.93
N SER A 23 -7.45 5.96 5.20
CA SER A 23 -6.91 6.47 6.47
C SER A 23 -5.54 7.11 6.26
N ASP A 24 -5.21 8.07 7.12
CA ASP A 24 -3.89 8.67 7.30
C ASP A 24 -3.14 8.06 8.51
N ARG A 25 -3.71 7.00 9.10
CA ARG A 25 -3.17 6.28 10.26
C ARG A 25 -2.99 4.80 9.93
N ALA A 26 -2.09 4.15 10.67
CA ALA A 26 -1.98 2.71 10.66
C ALA A 26 -3.16 2.08 11.42
N GLU A 27 -4.22 1.74 10.70
CA GLU A 27 -5.42 1.09 11.23
C GLU A 27 -6.06 0.18 10.16
N ASN A 28 -6.81 -0.83 10.61
CA ASN A 28 -7.52 -1.75 9.73
C ASN A 28 -8.90 -2.14 10.31
N PRO A 29 -9.81 -1.17 10.53
CA PRO A 29 -11.08 -1.44 11.20
C PRO A 29 -12.08 -2.21 10.33
N ASN A 30 -11.88 -2.24 9.01
CA ASN A 30 -12.70 -3.01 8.07
C ASN A 30 -12.16 -4.43 7.81
N GLY A 31 -11.00 -4.80 8.37
CA GLY A 31 -10.39 -6.12 8.17
C GLY A 31 -9.93 -6.35 6.74
N ALA A 32 -9.46 -5.31 6.04
CA ALA A 32 -8.86 -5.42 4.72
C ALA A 32 -7.67 -6.38 4.72
N THR A 33 -7.57 -7.20 3.67
CA THR A 33 -6.45 -8.13 3.47
C THR A 33 -5.34 -7.56 2.58
N MET A 34 -5.60 -6.41 1.94
CA MET A 34 -4.65 -5.69 1.09
C MET A 34 -4.45 -4.28 1.63
N LEU A 35 -3.19 -3.91 1.81
CA LEU A 35 -2.76 -2.57 2.16
C LEU A 35 -2.19 -1.86 0.93
N VAL A 36 -2.55 -0.60 0.74
CA VAL A 36 -1.93 0.27 -0.27
C VAL A 36 -1.37 1.49 0.46
N LEU A 37 -0.05 1.62 0.45
CA LEU A 37 0.68 2.74 1.03
C LEU A 37 1.00 3.74 -0.07
N VAL A 38 0.83 5.02 0.24
CA VAL A 38 1.15 6.15 -0.64
C VAL A 38 1.91 7.20 0.16
N GLU A 39 2.59 8.11 -0.54
CA GLU A 39 3.30 9.26 0.08
C GLU A 39 4.34 8.85 1.14
N GLY A 40 4.93 7.67 0.98
CA GLY A 40 6.01 7.18 1.85
C GLY A 40 5.59 6.81 3.28
N VAL A 41 4.28 6.72 3.57
CA VAL A 41 3.77 6.21 4.85
C VAL A 41 4.25 4.77 5.06
N ALA A 42 4.76 4.49 6.26
CA ALA A 42 5.10 3.15 6.69
C ALA A 42 3.96 2.55 7.53
N ALA A 43 3.72 1.25 7.37
CA ALA A 43 2.89 0.48 8.28
C ALA A 43 3.78 -0.32 9.24
N GLU A 44 3.43 -0.33 10.51
CA GLU A 44 4.20 -1.01 11.56
C GLU A 44 4.05 -2.53 11.51
N ASP A 45 2.90 -3.02 11.05
CA ASP A 45 2.57 -4.44 10.99
C ASP A 45 2.08 -4.84 9.58
N LEU A 46 3.02 -5.31 8.75
CA LEU A 46 2.70 -5.85 7.43
C LEU A 46 2.13 -7.27 7.48
N ASP A 47 2.36 -8.02 8.57
CA ASP A 47 1.89 -9.41 8.73
C ASP A 47 0.37 -9.47 8.93
N ALA A 48 -0.24 -8.37 9.38
CA ALA A 48 -1.69 -8.21 9.42
C ALA A 48 -2.35 -8.25 8.02
N PHE A 49 -1.60 -8.16 6.94
CA PHE A 49 -2.10 -8.12 5.57
C PHE A 49 -1.55 -9.26 4.72
N SER A 50 -2.36 -9.77 3.79
CA SER A 50 -1.93 -10.79 2.82
C SER A 50 -1.12 -10.20 1.66
N ARG A 51 -1.28 -8.90 1.40
CA ARG A 51 -0.63 -8.13 0.32
C ARG A 51 -0.41 -6.70 0.78
N CYS A 52 0.75 -6.14 0.47
CA CYS A 52 1.03 -4.72 0.57
C CYS A 52 1.52 -4.19 -0.78
N ALA A 53 0.98 -3.07 -1.22
CA ALA A 53 1.49 -2.28 -2.34
C ALA A 53 2.04 -0.96 -1.80
N ASP A 54 3.36 -0.80 -1.82
CA ASP A 54 4.05 0.44 -1.45
C ASP A 54 4.29 1.27 -2.71
N LEU A 55 3.49 2.32 -2.89
CA LEU A 55 3.53 3.19 -4.06
C LEU A 55 4.29 4.48 -3.73
N PHE A 56 5.25 4.81 -4.58
CA PHE A 56 6.11 5.98 -4.43
C PHE A 56 6.41 6.61 -5.79
N ASP A 57 6.75 7.90 -5.79
CA ASP A 57 7.15 8.62 -7.00
C ASP A 57 8.58 8.22 -7.42
N GLY A 58 8.70 7.55 -8.57
CA GLY A 58 9.99 7.14 -9.12
C GLY A 58 10.81 8.29 -9.71
N SER A 59 10.24 9.48 -9.86
CA SER A 59 10.91 10.70 -10.33
C SER A 59 11.48 11.56 -9.20
N ASP A 60 11.08 11.30 -7.95
CA ASP A 60 11.63 11.95 -6.75
C ASP A 60 12.74 11.09 -6.12
N PRO A 61 14.01 11.54 -6.15
CA PRO A 61 15.11 10.80 -5.54
C PRO A 61 14.92 10.53 -4.03
N ALA A 62 14.28 11.43 -3.29
CA ALA A 62 14.05 11.24 -1.87
C ALA A 62 13.01 10.14 -1.61
N ALA A 63 11.92 10.13 -2.37
CA ALA A 63 10.92 9.07 -2.33
C ALA A 63 11.52 7.70 -2.71
N VAL A 64 12.39 7.67 -3.72
CA VAL A 64 13.09 6.44 -4.16
C VAL A 64 14.00 5.89 -3.04
N GLU A 65 14.79 6.73 -2.37
CA GLU A 65 15.63 6.28 -1.26
C GLU A 65 14.79 5.78 -0.07
N ALA A 66 13.73 6.50 0.29
CA ALA A 66 12.83 6.07 1.35
C ALA A 66 12.16 4.70 1.03
N ALA A 67 11.74 4.50 -0.22
CA ALA A 67 11.21 3.21 -0.69
C ALA A 67 12.26 2.09 -0.66
N ARG A 68 13.53 2.38 -0.99
CA ARG A 68 14.63 1.42 -0.85
C ARG A 68 14.84 1.02 0.60
N ASP A 69 14.72 1.94 1.54
CA ASP A 69 14.81 1.62 2.97
C ASP A 69 13.67 0.73 3.44
N ARG A 70 12.42 1.04 3.07
CA ARG A 70 11.26 0.17 3.36
C ARG A 70 11.39 -1.21 2.71
N TRP A 71 11.90 -1.28 1.48
CA TRP A 71 12.19 -2.54 0.80
C TRP A 71 13.19 -3.40 1.59
N ARG A 72 14.31 -2.82 2.05
CA ARG A 72 15.31 -3.55 2.85
C ARG A 72 14.74 -4.05 4.16
N GLN A 73 13.91 -3.24 4.85
CA GLN A 73 13.25 -3.64 6.09
C GLN A 73 12.29 -4.80 5.86
N ALA A 74 11.44 -4.72 4.83
CA ALA A 74 10.50 -5.78 4.49
C ALA A 74 11.22 -7.08 4.05
N GLN A 75 12.36 -6.95 3.35
CA GLN A 75 13.18 -8.09 2.98
C GLN A 75 13.80 -8.76 4.22
N ALA A 76 14.32 -7.96 5.16
CA ALA A 76 14.87 -8.45 6.41
C ALA A 76 13.82 -9.14 7.31
N ALA A 77 12.56 -8.69 7.24
CA ALA A 77 11.41 -9.32 7.88
C ALA A 77 10.97 -10.63 7.19
N GLY A 78 11.54 -10.98 6.04
CA GLY A 78 11.28 -12.25 5.34
C GLY A 78 10.07 -12.22 4.40
N HIS A 79 9.53 -11.05 4.08
CA HIS A 79 8.42 -10.95 3.13
C HIS A 79 8.86 -11.27 1.70
N ALA A 80 7.93 -11.82 0.91
CA ALA A 80 8.12 -11.99 -0.53
C ALA A 80 7.89 -10.65 -1.24
N LEU A 81 8.93 -10.15 -1.93
CA LEU A 81 8.91 -8.83 -2.55
C LEU A 81 8.97 -8.90 -4.08
N THR A 82 8.30 -7.96 -4.73
CA THR A 82 8.43 -7.70 -6.17
C THR A 82 8.38 -6.20 -6.40
N TYR A 83 9.17 -5.71 -7.36
CA TYR A 83 9.20 -4.32 -7.77
C TYR A 83 8.63 -4.16 -9.18
N TRP A 84 7.71 -3.22 -9.32
CA TRP A 84 7.08 -2.85 -10.58
C TRP A 84 7.32 -1.37 -10.85
N GLN A 85 7.58 -1.04 -12.10
CA GLN A 85 7.79 0.33 -12.56
C GLN A 85 6.79 0.65 -13.68
N GLN A 86 6.21 1.84 -13.63
CA GLN A 86 5.35 2.33 -14.70
C GLN A 86 6.21 2.71 -15.93
N SER A 87 5.79 2.26 -17.10
CA SER A 87 6.30 2.63 -18.42
C SER A 87 5.15 3.21 -19.28
N GLU A 88 5.46 3.64 -20.50
CA GLU A 88 4.47 4.18 -21.43
C GLU A 88 3.35 3.18 -21.78
N SER A 89 3.62 1.88 -21.69
CA SER A 89 2.69 0.80 -22.05
C SER A 89 1.99 0.15 -20.86
N GLY A 90 2.29 0.57 -19.62
CA GLY A 90 1.70 0.00 -18.42
C GLY A 90 2.72 -0.19 -17.30
N TRP A 91 2.64 -1.33 -16.59
CA TRP A 91 3.53 -1.66 -15.48
C TRP A 91 4.41 -2.85 -15.83
N GLU A 92 5.71 -2.74 -15.56
CA GLU A 92 6.70 -3.79 -15.81
C GLU A 92 7.38 -4.25 -14.53
N LYS A 93 7.46 -5.57 -14.33
CA LYS A 93 8.20 -6.15 -13.21
C LYS A 93 9.71 -6.01 -13.46
N LYS A 94 10.42 -5.41 -12.50
CA LYS A 94 11.88 -5.20 -12.56
C LYS A 94 12.65 -6.09 -11.57
N ALA A 95 12.02 -6.50 -10.46
CA ALA A 95 12.54 -7.47 -9.50
C ALA A 95 11.41 -8.31 -8.91
#